data_AF-A0A645GHP0-F1
#
_entry.id   AF-A0A645GHP0-F1
#
_cell.length_a   1.000
_cell.length_b   1.000
_cell.length_c   1.000
_cell.angle_alpha   90.00
_cell.angle_beta   90.00
_cell.angle_gamma   90.00
#
_symmetry.space_group_name_H-M   'P 1'
#
loop_
_entity.id
_entity.type
_entity.pdbx_description
1 polymer ?
#
loop_
_entity_poly.entity_id
_entity_poly.type
_entity_poly.pdbx_seq_one_letter_code
_entity_poly.pdbx_strand_id
1 'polypeptide(L)'
;MLTIGNLAMRLARSQFSSNFFACAGYELIDNLGFKTVEEGVNAARAKDADVVVLCSSDDEYADLAPEAYNHLKDGKEVFVVAGAPACMDDLKAIGIEHFINIRSNVLETLKAFNQKLF
;
A
#
# COMPACT_ATOMS: atom_id res chain seq x y z
N MET A 1 -3.69 -5.98 1.23
CA MET A 1 -2.75 -5.35 2.15
C MET A 1 -1.42 -6.08 2.11
N LEU A 2 -0.32 -5.37 1.87
CA LEU A 2 1.04 -5.91 1.90
C LEU A 2 1.65 -5.55 3.27
N THR A 3 1.47 -6.43 4.27
CA THR A 3 1.87 -6.16 5.65
C THR A 3 3.23 -6.78 5.96
N ILE A 4 4.24 -5.94 6.26
CA ILE A 4 5.64 -6.37 6.40
C ILE A 4 6.30 -5.57 7.54
N GLY A 5 7.24 -6.18 8.24
CA GLY A 5 8.05 -5.50 9.25
C GLY A 5 7.43 -5.50 10.64
N ASN A 6 7.58 -4.39 11.37
CA ASN A 6 7.15 -4.26 12.76
C ASN A 6 5.67 -4.63 12.96
N LEU A 7 5.39 -5.58 13.86
CA LEU A 7 4.05 -6.12 14.10
C LEU A 7 3.01 -5.06 14.45
N ALA A 8 3.32 -4.17 15.39
CA ALA A 8 2.36 -3.17 15.85
C ALA A 8 2.04 -2.17 14.74
N MET A 9 3.07 -1.72 14.01
CA MET A 9 2.91 -0.73 12.95
C MET A 9 2.20 -1.30 11.73
N ARG A 10 2.58 -2.49 11.27
CA ARG A 10 1.94 -3.10 10.09
C ARG A 10 0.47 -3.40 10.34
N LEU A 11 0.09 -3.82 11.55
CA LEU A 11 -1.31 -4.03 11.92
C LEU A 11 -2.10 -2.72 11.97
N ALA A 12 -1.54 -1.67 12.60
CA ALA A 12 -2.19 -0.37 12.64
C ALA A 12 -2.39 0.23 11.24
N ARG A 13 -1.38 0.11 10.37
CA ARG A 13 -1.44 0.60 8.98
C ARG A 13 -2.34 -0.26 8.08
N SER A 14 -2.37 -1.58 8.26
CA SER A 14 -3.30 -2.43 7.51
C SER A 14 -4.74 -2.13 7.90
N GLN A 15 -5.03 -1.98 9.19
CA GLN A 15 -6.37 -1.63 9.66
C GLN A 15 -6.81 -0.24 9.19
N PHE A 16 -5.92 0.75 9.25
CA PHE A 16 -6.18 2.09 8.71
C PHE A 16 -6.51 2.02 7.20
N SER A 17 -5.67 1.34 6.43
CA SER A 17 -5.81 1.24 4.97
C SER A 17 -7.09 0.48 4.59
N SER A 18 -7.35 -0.64 5.25
CA SER A 18 -8.59 -1.41 5.11
C SER A 18 -9.81 -0.53 5.33
N ASN A 19 -9.86 0.22 6.44
CA ASN A 19 -10.98 1.12 6.71
C ASN A 19 -11.07 2.27 5.68
N PHE A 20 -9.94 2.79 5.21
CA PHE A 20 -9.89 3.86 4.19
C PHE A 20 -10.54 3.40 2.88
N PHE A 21 -10.17 2.22 2.37
CA PHE A 21 -10.74 1.67 1.13
C PHE A 21 -12.15 1.10 1.33
N ALA A 22 -12.49 0.60 2.52
CA ALA A 22 -13.85 0.16 2.85
C ALA A 22 -14.89 1.27 2.65
N CYS A 23 -14.52 2.54 2.86
CA CYS A 23 -15.41 3.67 2.66
C CYS A 23 -15.98 3.78 1.24
N ALA A 24 -15.28 3.23 0.23
CA ALA A 24 -15.74 3.19 -1.16
C ALA A 24 -16.24 1.80 -1.59
N GLY A 25 -16.37 0.84 -0.67
CA GLY A 25 -16.92 -0.49 -0.94
C GLY A 25 -15.95 -1.45 -1.63
N TYR A 26 -14.64 -1.20 -1.54
CA TYR A 26 -13.62 -2.13 -2.05
C TYR A 26 -13.66 -3.47 -1.33
N GLU A 27 -13.39 -4.56 -2.06
CA GLU A 27 -13.10 -5.85 -1.44
C GLU A 27 -11.74 -5.78 -0.75
N LEU A 28 -11.71 -6.15 0.53
CA LEU A 28 -10.52 -6.06 1.36
C LEU A 28 -9.86 -7.42 1.53
N ILE A 29 -8.61 -7.53 1.07
CA ILE A 29 -7.76 -8.70 1.28
C ILE A 29 -6.66 -8.34 2.26
N ASP A 30 -6.81 -8.75 3.52
CA ASP A 30 -5.80 -8.57 4.58
C ASP A 30 -5.19 -9.90 5.02
N ASN A 31 -4.06 -9.84 5.74
CA ASN A 31 -3.30 -10.99 6.20
C ASN A 31 -2.57 -10.71 7.51
N LEU A 32 -2.01 -11.78 8.09
CA LEU A 32 -1.28 -11.72 9.35
C LEU A 32 0.18 -11.28 9.20
N GLY A 33 0.70 -10.98 8.00
CA GLY A 33 2.11 -10.64 7.76
C GLY A 33 2.79 -11.54 6.76
N PHE A 34 3.65 -10.95 5.94
CA PHE A 34 4.60 -11.66 5.08
C PHE A 34 6.01 -11.55 5.62
N LYS A 35 6.87 -12.53 5.28
CA LYS A 35 8.28 -12.49 5.66
C LYS A 35 9.10 -11.62 4.72
N THR A 36 8.72 -11.57 3.45
CA THR A 36 9.40 -10.80 2.41
C THR A 36 8.40 -10.05 1.53
N VAL A 37 8.89 -9.03 0.83
CA VAL A 37 8.11 -8.27 -0.14
C VAL A 37 7.63 -9.18 -1.28
N GLU A 38 8.52 -10.02 -1.80
CA GLU A 38 8.21 -10.94 -2.89
C GLU A 38 7.06 -11.90 -2.54
N GLU A 39 7.07 -12.49 -1.34
CA GLU A 39 6.00 -13.37 -0.87
C GLU A 39 4.64 -12.65 -0.89
N GLY A 40 4.61 -11.42 -0.39
CA GLY A 40 3.40 -10.63 -0.33
C GLY A 40 2.90 -10.14 -1.68
N VAL A 41 3.81 -9.78 -2.60
CA VAL A 41 3.45 -9.41 -3.98
C VAL A 41 2.89 -10.63 -4.72
N ASN A 42 3.52 -11.79 -4.59
CA ASN A 42 3.02 -13.03 -5.21
C ASN A 42 1.64 -13.41 -4.66
N ALA A 43 1.41 -13.24 -3.36
CA ALA A 43 0.09 -13.45 -2.76
C ALA A 43 -0.96 -12.46 -3.28
N ALA A 44 -0.61 -11.19 -3.46
CA ALA A 44 -1.50 -10.18 -4.05
C ALA A 44 -1.87 -10.53 -5.50
N ARG A 45 -0.89 -10.94 -6.32
CA ARG A 45 -1.09 -11.39 -7.71
C ARG A 45 -1.94 -12.63 -7.81
N ALA A 46 -1.71 -13.61 -6.94
CA ALA A 46 -2.50 -14.84 -6.90
C ALA A 46 -3.98 -14.58 -6.54
N LYS A 47 -4.26 -13.45 -5.89
CA LYS A 47 -5.59 -12.99 -5.55
C LYS A 47 -6.18 -11.99 -6.55
N ASP A 48 -5.45 -11.71 -7.63
CA ASP A 48 -5.82 -10.75 -8.68
C ASP A 48 -6.16 -9.35 -8.12
N ALA A 49 -5.42 -8.91 -7.10
CA ALA A 49 -5.71 -7.65 -6.42
C ALA A 49 -5.41 -6.44 -7.31
N ASP A 50 -6.37 -5.51 -7.43
CA ASP A 50 -6.19 -4.30 -8.23
C ASP A 50 -5.37 -3.21 -7.52
N VAL A 51 -5.36 -3.21 -6.19
CA VAL A 51 -4.64 -2.23 -5.36
C VAL A 51 -3.81 -2.94 -4.31
N VAL A 52 -2.52 -2.63 -4.25
CA VAL A 52 -1.59 -3.19 -3.26
C VAL A 52 -1.08 -2.07 -2.37
N VAL A 53 -1.47 -2.15 -1.08
CA VAL A 53 -1.12 -1.15 -0.08
C VAL A 53 -0.01 -1.68 0.83
N LEU A 54 1.17 -1.08 0.78
CA LEU A 54 2.27 -1.38 1.69
C LEU A 54 1.97 -0.80 3.08
N CYS A 55 1.96 -1.68 4.07
CA CYS A 55 1.67 -1.39 5.47
C CYS A 55 2.88 -1.80 6.32
N SER A 56 3.70 -0.83 6.71
CA SER A 56 4.89 -1.04 7.53
C SER A 56 5.12 0.13 8.49
N SER A 57 6.25 0.15 9.19
CA SER A 57 6.68 1.31 9.97
C SER A 57 7.31 2.40 9.08
N ASP A 58 7.34 3.63 9.58
CA ASP A 58 7.90 4.75 8.81
C ASP A 58 9.41 4.59 8.57
N ASP A 59 10.12 3.93 9.48
CA ASP A 59 11.57 3.66 9.39
C ASP A 59 11.90 2.59 8.34
N GLU A 60 10.99 1.63 8.11
CA GLU A 60 11.21 0.52 7.18
C GLU A 60 10.85 0.89 5.72
N TYR A 61 10.15 1.99 5.48
CA TYR A 61 9.73 2.39 4.12
C TYR A 61 10.89 2.79 3.20
N ALA A 62 12.02 3.25 3.75
CA ALA A 62 13.19 3.60 2.94
C ALA A 62 13.72 2.39 2.12
N ASP A 63 13.60 1.18 2.68
CA ASP A 63 14.05 -0.05 2.04
C ASP A 63 12.88 -0.81 1.38
N LEU A 64 11.77 -0.97 2.10
CA LEU A 64 10.66 -1.81 1.65
C LEU A 64 9.83 -1.20 0.51
N ALA A 65 9.65 0.14 0.50
CA ALA A 65 8.81 0.77 -0.53
C ALA A 65 9.46 0.73 -1.93
N PRO A 66 10.77 1.03 -2.10
CA PRO A 66 11.44 0.84 -3.38
C PRO A 66 11.48 -0.63 -3.81
N GLU A 67 11.69 -1.57 -2.89
CA GLU A 67 11.66 -3.01 -3.18
C GLU A 67 10.27 -3.43 -3.70
N ALA A 68 9.20 -3.10 -2.96
CA ALA A 68 7.83 -3.42 -3.35
C ALA A 68 7.43 -2.77 -4.67
N TYR A 69 7.80 -1.51 -4.87
CA TYR A 69 7.56 -0.81 -6.12
C TYR A 69 8.25 -1.50 -7.29
N ASN A 70 9.51 -1.92 -7.13
CA ASN A 70 10.23 -2.64 -8.19
C ASN A 70 9.57 -3.97 -8.56
N HIS A 71 8.97 -4.68 -7.60
CA HIS A 71 8.24 -5.91 -7.88
C HIS A 71 6.88 -5.66 -8.54
N LEU A 72 6.24 -4.52 -8.27
CA LEU A 72 4.87 -4.20 -8.72
C LEU A 72 4.80 -3.31 -9.97
N LYS A 73 5.87 -2.58 -10.32
CA LYS A 73 5.86 -1.58 -11.41
C LYS A 73 5.50 -2.14 -12.79
N ASP A 74 5.79 -3.41 -13.04
CA ASP A 74 5.47 -4.10 -14.30
C ASP A 74 4.08 -4.77 -14.26
N GLY A 75 3.39 -4.66 -13.13
CA GLY A 75 2.05 -5.19 -12.89
C GLY A 75 0.93 -4.22 -13.25
N LYS A 76 -0.31 -4.70 -13.16
CA LYS A 76 -1.53 -3.87 -13.34
C LYS A 76 -1.96 -3.19 -12.03
N GLU A 77 -1.39 -3.63 -10.91
CA GLU A 77 -1.79 -3.25 -9.57
C GLU A 77 -1.37 -1.82 -9.24
N VAL A 78 -2.29 -1.05 -8.66
CA VAL A 78 -1.97 0.28 -8.15
C VAL A 78 -1.23 0.13 -6.82
N PHE A 79 0.05 0.51 -6.80
CA PHE A 79 0.86 0.48 -5.58
C PHE A 79 0.61 1.73 -4.72
N VAL A 80 0.38 1.53 -3.43
CA VAL A 80 0.07 2.59 -2.46
C VAL A 80 0.89 2.41 -1.19
N VAL A 81 1.42 3.49 -0.62
CA VAL A 81 2.11 3.47 0.68
C VAL A 81 1.19 4.01 1.78
N ALA A 82 1.02 3.25 2.87
CA ALA A 82 0.18 3.63 4.01
C ALA A 82 0.98 4.45 5.03
N GLY A 83 1.11 5.75 4.80
CA GLY A 83 1.79 6.64 5.72
C GLY A 83 2.25 7.94 5.08
N ALA A 84 2.95 8.74 5.88
CA ALA A 84 3.66 9.90 5.40
C ALA A 84 5.09 9.90 5.95
N PRO A 85 5.94 8.96 5.50
CA PRO A 85 7.30 8.86 6.01
C PRO A 85 8.13 10.08 5.62
N ALA A 86 9.20 10.34 6.38
CA ALA A 86 10.12 11.43 6.07
C ALA A 86 10.78 11.27 4.69
N CYS A 87 10.97 10.03 4.22
CA CYS A 87 11.48 9.71 2.89
C CYS A 87 10.45 9.81 1.77
N MET A 88 9.24 10.33 2.02
CA MET A 88 8.17 10.39 1.01
C MET A 88 8.63 11.06 -0.30
N ASP A 89 9.40 12.14 -0.22
CA ASP A 89 9.82 12.85 -1.43
C ASP A 89 10.87 12.06 -2.24
N ASP A 90 11.72 11.27 -1.57
CA ASP A 90 12.63 10.32 -2.22
C ASP A 90 11.84 9.18 -2.87
N LEU A 91 10.80 8.68 -2.19
CA LEU A 91 9.90 7.65 -2.72
C LEU A 91 9.11 8.16 -3.95
N LYS A 92 8.71 9.42 -3.96
CA LYS A 92 8.11 10.04 -5.15
C LYS A 92 9.11 10.18 -6.29
N ALA A 93 10.37 10.51 -5.99
CA ALA A 93 11.42 10.66 -7.00
C ALA A 93 11.70 9.35 -7.75
N ILE A 94 11.49 8.19 -7.12
CA ILE A 94 11.60 6.88 -7.78
C ILE A 94 10.33 6.45 -8.53
N GLY A 95 9.26 7.24 -8.48
CA GLY A 95 8.02 6.98 -9.22
C GLY A 95 6.85 6.44 -8.38
N ILE A 96 6.94 6.39 -7.05
CA ILE A 96 5.80 6.04 -6.21
C ILE A 96 4.86 7.25 -6.12
N GLU A 97 3.66 7.13 -6.69
CA GLU A 97 2.71 8.23 -6.79
C GLU A 97 1.71 8.29 -5.63
N HIS A 98 1.33 7.14 -5.09
CA HIS A 98 0.15 7.02 -4.24
C HIS A 98 0.51 6.80 -2.78
N PHE A 99 0.01 7.71 -1.94
CA PHE A 99 0.17 7.67 -0.48
C PHE A 99 -1.18 7.93 0.18
N ILE A 100 -1.51 7.14 1.19
CA ILE A 100 -2.67 7.39 2.06
C ILE A 100 -2.22 7.59 3.49
N ASN A 101 -2.75 8.63 4.14
CA ASN A 101 -2.46 8.96 5.54
C ASN A 101 -3.63 9.73 6.16
N ILE A 102 -3.52 10.08 7.45
CA ILE A 102 -4.58 10.73 8.21
C ILE A 102 -4.99 12.12 7.67
N ARG A 103 -4.12 12.77 6.88
CA ARG A 103 -4.40 14.07 6.25
C ARG A 103 -4.91 13.93 4.81
N SER A 104 -4.99 12.72 4.26
CA SER A 104 -5.51 12.48 2.91
C SER A 104 -6.98 12.88 2.84
N ASN A 105 -7.35 13.65 1.80
CA ASN A 105 -8.75 13.89 1.49
C ASN A 105 -9.38 12.59 0.98
N VAL A 106 -10.09 11.89 1.86
CA VAL A 106 -10.61 10.54 1.61
C VAL A 106 -11.48 10.48 0.36
N LEU A 107 -12.40 11.44 0.19
CA LEU A 107 -13.33 11.45 -0.94
C LEU A 107 -12.61 11.63 -2.28
N GLU A 108 -11.70 12.59 -2.36
CA GLU A 108 -10.96 12.87 -3.61
C GLU A 108 -10.02 11.71 -3.95
N THR A 109 -9.34 11.16 -2.94
CA THR A 109 -8.39 10.05 -3.13
C THR A 109 -9.12 8.80 -3.63
N LEU A 110 -10.25 8.43 -3.02
CA LEU A 110 -11.02 7.26 -3.44
C LEU A 110 -11.65 7.45 -4.82
N LYS A 111 -12.10 8.66 -5.16
CA LYS A 111 -12.56 8.96 -6.52
C LYS A 111 -11.45 8.79 -7.55
N ALA A 112 -10.23 9.24 -7.25
CA ALA A 112 -9.09 9.08 -8.14
C ALA A 112 -8.73 7.60 -8.33
N PHE A 113 -8.76 6.78 -7.28
CA PHE A 113 -8.56 5.33 -7.41
C PHE A 113 -9.67 4.67 -8.23
N ASN A 114 -10.94 5.00 -7.99
CA ASN A 114 -12.07 4.47 -8.76
C ASN A 114 -11.91 4.77 -10.26
N GLN A 115 -11.54 5.99 -10.64
CA GLN A 115 -11.31 6.37 -12.04
C GLN A 115 -10.15 5.62 -12.71
N LYS A 116 -9.19 5.10 -11.94
CA LYS A 116 -8.10 4.27 -12.47
C LYS A 116 -8.53 2.83 -12.69
N LEU A 117 -9.53 2.35 -11.95
CA LEU A 117 -9.98 0.95 -11.97
C LEU A 117 -11.23 0.72 -12.84
N PHE A 118 -12.04 1.76 -13.06
CA PHE A 118 -13.30 1.73 -13.82
C PHE A 118 -13.33 2.85 -14.87
#